data_AF-A0A1C6LG49-F1
#
_entry.id   AF-A0A1C6LG49-F1
#
_cell.length_a   1.000
_cell.length_b   1.000
_cell.length_c   1.000
_cell.angle_alpha   90.00
_cell.angle_beta   90.00
_cell.angle_gamma   90.00
#
_symmetry.space_group_name_H-M   'P 1'
#
loop_
_entity.id
_entity.type
_entity.pdbx_description
1 polymer ?
#
loop_
_entity_poly.entity_id
_entity_poly.type
_entity_poly.pdbx_seq_one_letter_code
_entity_poly.pdbx_strand_id
1 'polypeptide(L)'
;MNSVRLAPGVALVTVPGRGLAVRTPAGEFLRVATGEVRERDLRRRLHAPDGTPDGPAAASADGDGPSGGTDPALDALVASFENAGYATSEPLGAGVLTGYQVLLLGDPVLVDLLMRCARDEGAEVGTITPDRLPRTARRSGGSGRTVVVWCLDGPVPPGLWDEADRLPGHSVAWLRCHREGDTAWLEPLAATTDDVTSAHVRLRRLAATAAHHELGAYWATLSAEGPGSGHSTASAALTAGLLMEDLVAWASGDRSARRRLRRVRIRGLTVSRHPVLPVPEVAPYPTSAPASAPPVPTDPASAEPPRNASAPAMPTAPESGPITPESGTPGPITPESGTAVSPARESGTPPPASAASESDRPAPASIAPESDKPVPAVPVPAPASTTRATASTVTGPPRSRAAVPAPRTAGRAPR
;
A
#
# COMPACT_ATOMS: atom_id res chain seq x y z
N MET A 1 28.75 -2.46 26.81
CA MET A 1 27.40 -3.00 27.12
C MET A 1 26.41 -2.06 26.49
N ASN A 2 25.53 -2.56 25.62
CA ASN A 2 24.51 -1.72 25.03
C ASN A 2 23.51 -1.28 26.11
N SER A 3 23.06 -0.03 26.06
CA SER A 3 22.05 0.48 26.98
C SER A 3 20.67 -0.01 26.55
N VAL A 4 19.96 -0.70 27.44
CA VAL A 4 18.58 -1.13 27.20
C VAL A 4 17.65 0.07 27.30
N ARG A 5 16.79 0.28 26.31
CA ARG A 5 15.80 1.38 26.31
C ARG A 5 14.43 0.89 25.90
N LEU A 6 13.39 1.66 26.24
CA LEU A 6 12.03 1.35 25.77
C LEU A 6 11.99 1.29 24.23
N ALA A 7 11.26 0.32 23.70
CA ALA A 7 11.03 0.21 22.27
C ALA A 7 10.18 1.38 21.76
N PRO A 8 10.31 1.81 20.48
CA PRO A 8 9.50 2.89 19.91
C PRO A 8 7.99 2.68 20.13
N GLY A 9 7.29 3.74 20.54
CA GLY A 9 5.85 3.70 20.83
C GLY A 9 5.47 3.11 22.20
N VAL A 10 6.43 2.54 22.93
CA VAL A 10 6.25 2.10 24.32
C VAL A 10 6.47 3.28 25.27
N ALA A 11 5.63 3.42 26.28
CA ALA A 11 5.82 4.41 27.34
C ALA A 11 5.57 3.82 28.73
N LEU A 12 6.31 4.32 29.72
CA LEU A 12 6.09 4.01 31.13
C LEU A 12 5.26 5.10 31.81
N VAL A 13 4.11 4.73 32.35
CA VAL A 13 3.14 5.64 32.96
C VAL A 13 2.96 5.27 34.43
N THR A 14 3.07 6.25 35.33
CA THR A 14 2.66 6.04 36.73
C THR A 14 1.16 6.24 36.84
N VAL A 15 0.46 5.25 37.38
CA VAL A 15 -0.97 5.30 37.64
C VAL A 15 -1.20 5.58 39.13
N PRO A 16 -1.84 6.71 39.49
CA PRO A 16 -2.10 7.05 40.89
C PRO A 16 -2.78 5.91 41.66
N GLY A 17 -2.20 5.53 42.79
CA GLY A 17 -2.70 4.45 43.65
C GLY A 17 -2.59 3.03 43.07
N ARG A 18 -2.00 2.84 41.88
CA ARG A 18 -1.91 1.52 41.21
C ARG A 18 -0.50 1.12 40.77
N GLY A 19 0.45 2.06 40.85
CA GLY A 19 1.85 1.86 40.49
C GLY A 19 2.11 2.06 39.00
N LEU A 20 3.13 1.39 38.46
CA LEU A 20 3.58 1.57 37.09
C LEU A 20 2.76 0.75 36.07
N ALA A 21 2.55 1.32 34.89
CA ALA A 21 1.97 0.67 33.72
C ALA A 21 2.82 0.93 32.46
N VAL A 22 2.81 -0.03 31.55
CA VAL A 22 3.33 0.10 30.20
C VAL A 22 2.19 0.45 29.26
N ARG A 23 2.33 1.56 28.52
CA ARG A 23 1.53 1.81 27.32
C ARG A 23 2.23 1.13 26.15
N THR A 24 1.59 0.15 25.52
CA THR A 24 2.13 -0.56 24.35
C THR A 24 2.06 0.32 23.08
N PRO A 25 2.79 -0.02 22.00
CA PRO A 25 2.68 0.70 20.73
C PRO A 25 1.27 0.64 20.14
N ALA A 26 0.52 -0.43 20.43
CA ALA A 26 -0.87 -0.60 20.06
C ALA A 26 -1.85 0.26 20.89
N GLY A 27 -1.36 0.96 21.92
CA GLY A 27 -2.17 1.82 22.78
C GLY A 27 -2.83 1.11 23.97
N GLU A 28 -2.48 -0.15 24.23
CA GLU A 28 -2.95 -0.90 25.40
C GLU A 28 -2.17 -0.50 26.65
N PHE A 29 -2.78 -0.69 27.83
CA PHE A 29 -2.13 -0.47 29.12
C PHE A 29 -1.97 -1.77 29.88
N LEU A 30 -0.73 -2.13 30.20
CA LEU A 30 -0.39 -3.32 30.96
C LEU A 30 0.21 -2.91 32.31
N ARG A 31 -0.29 -3.49 33.41
CA ARG A 31 0.27 -3.22 34.73
C ARG A 31 1.67 -3.85 34.83
N VAL A 32 2.63 -3.10 35.34
CA VAL A 32 3.98 -3.63 35.63
C VAL A 32 3.98 -4.14 37.06
N ALA A 33 4.22 -5.44 37.23
CA ALA A 33 4.49 -6.00 38.54
C ALA A 33 5.95 -5.74 38.90
N THR A 34 6.23 -4.62 39.57
CA THR A 34 7.61 -4.23 39.93
C THR A 34 8.19 -5.07 41.06
N GLY A 35 7.36 -5.72 41.87
CA GLY A 35 7.81 -6.43 43.06
C GLY A 35 8.59 -5.49 43.99
N GLU A 36 9.79 -5.90 44.38
CA GLU A 36 10.72 -5.10 45.21
C GLU A 36 11.48 -4.03 44.41
N VAL A 37 11.40 -4.04 43.07
CA VAL A 37 12.10 -3.07 42.23
C VAL A 37 11.43 -1.71 42.37
N ARG A 38 12.21 -0.69 42.75
CA ARG A 38 11.72 0.68 42.82
C ARG A 38 11.43 1.23 41.42
N GLU A 39 10.26 1.84 41.23
CA GLU A 39 9.85 2.41 39.93
C GLU A 39 10.88 3.39 39.35
N ARG A 40 11.56 4.16 40.20
CA ARG A 40 12.60 5.12 39.81
C ARG A 40 13.80 4.44 39.17
N ASP A 41 14.20 3.28 39.66
CA ASP A 41 15.40 2.59 39.19
C ASP A 41 15.14 1.89 37.85
N LEU A 42 13.94 1.31 37.69
CA LEU A 42 13.48 0.81 36.39
C LEU A 42 13.42 1.92 35.33
N ARG A 43 12.82 3.08 35.67
CA ARG A 43 12.77 4.24 34.76
C ARG A 43 14.15 4.72 34.38
N ARG A 44 15.06 4.87 35.34
CA ARG A 44 16.43 5.32 35.10
C ARG A 44 17.15 4.37 34.15
N ARG A 45 16.95 3.06 34.32
CA ARG A 45 17.55 2.02 33.47
C ARG A 45 17.03 2.07 32.03
N LEU A 46 15.72 2.26 31.84
CA LEU A 46 15.07 2.20 30.53
C LEU A 46 14.98 3.56 29.78
N HIS A 47 15.23 4.67 30.47
CA HIS A 47 15.25 6.03 29.90
C HIS A 47 16.65 6.66 29.89
N ALA A 48 17.71 5.93 30.23
CA ALA A 48 19.06 6.48 30.20
C ALA A 48 19.35 7.03 28.78
N PRO A 49 19.56 8.35 28.61
CA PRO A 49 19.91 8.91 27.31
C PRO A 49 21.25 8.33 26.88
N ASP A 50 21.42 8.10 25.58
CA ASP A 50 22.66 7.59 25.01
C ASP A 50 23.86 8.43 25.49
N GLY A 51 24.74 7.77 26.26
CA GLY A 51 26.10 8.14 26.62
C GLY A 51 26.54 9.60 26.43
N THR A 52 25.93 10.56 27.13
CA THR A 52 26.52 11.89 27.32
C THR A 52 27.11 11.96 28.73
N PRO A 53 28.44 11.83 28.91
CA PRO A 53 29.08 12.20 30.14
C PRO A 53 29.28 13.71 30.09
N ASP A 54 28.32 14.50 30.57
CA ASP A 54 28.56 15.82 31.18
C ASP A 54 27.27 16.50 31.64
N GLY A 55 27.20 16.82 32.94
CA GLY A 55 26.15 17.62 33.57
C GLY A 55 26.06 17.32 35.08
N PRO A 56 26.20 18.32 35.96
CA PRO A 56 26.86 18.14 37.25
C PRO A 56 26.06 17.28 38.22
N ALA A 57 26.80 16.48 38.99
CA ALA A 57 26.31 15.74 40.13
C ALA A 57 25.51 16.65 41.06
N ALA A 58 24.18 16.52 41.02
CA ALA A 58 23.34 16.95 42.12
C ALA A 58 23.66 16.01 43.28
N ALA A 59 24.54 16.47 44.15
CA ALA A 59 24.77 15.88 45.46
C ALA A 59 23.43 15.73 46.17
N SER A 60 23.02 14.50 46.41
CA SER A 60 22.12 14.16 47.50
C SER A 60 22.92 13.32 48.45
N ALA A 61 23.33 13.98 49.53
CA ALA A 61 23.75 13.35 50.76
C ALA A 61 22.53 12.61 51.31
N ASP A 62 22.59 11.28 51.24
CA ASP A 62 22.17 10.37 52.30
C ASP A 62 22.74 9.01 51.94
N GLY A 63 23.63 8.53 52.80
CA GLY A 63 24.48 7.37 52.55
C GLY A 63 23.68 6.07 52.48
N ASP A 64 23.98 5.28 51.47
CA ASP A 64 24.58 3.96 51.67
C ASP A 64 25.24 3.54 50.35
N GLY A 65 26.49 3.10 50.41
CA GLY A 65 27.21 2.53 49.28
C GLY A 65 28.18 1.48 49.81
N PRO A 66 28.40 0.35 49.10
CA PRO A 66 28.29 0.23 47.65
C PRO A 66 27.31 -0.87 47.20
N SER A 67 26.62 -0.64 46.09
CA SER A 67 26.25 -1.74 45.19
C SER A 67 26.33 -1.23 43.76
N GLY A 68 27.56 -1.13 43.26
CA GLY A 68 27.84 -1.25 41.82
C GLY A 68 27.65 -2.69 41.30
N GLY A 69 26.94 -3.52 42.06
CA GLY A 69 26.47 -4.84 41.65
C GLY A 69 25.10 -4.70 41.00
N THR A 70 24.96 -5.30 39.83
CA THR A 70 23.70 -5.41 39.10
C THR A 70 22.61 -5.96 40.03
N ASP A 71 21.54 -5.19 40.25
CA ASP A 71 20.37 -5.65 41.00
C ASP A 71 19.68 -6.74 40.17
N PRO A 72 19.72 -8.02 40.61
CA PRO A 72 19.20 -9.13 39.82
C PRO A 72 17.68 -9.04 39.62
N ALA A 73 16.95 -8.40 40.54
CA ALA A 73 15.52 -8.19 40.40
C ALA A 73 15.22 -7.14 39.32
N LEU A 74 16.00 -6.05 39.29
CA LEU A 74 15.91 -5.04 38.23
C LEU A 74 16.30 -5.63 36.87
N ASP A 75 17.38 -6.40 36.79
CA ASP A 75 17.80 -7.04 35.54
C ASP A 75 16.78 -8.05 35.03
N ALA A 76 16.19 -8.87 35.92
CA ALA A 76 15.12 -9.79 35.54
C ALA A 76 13.88 -9.05 35.02
N LEU A 77 13.54 -7.91 35.62
CA LEU A 77 12.43 -7.08 35.16
C LEU A 77 12.74 -6.43 33.80
N VAL A 78 13.95 -5.94 33.57
CA VAL A 78 14.39 -5.40 32.27
C VAL A 78 14.40 -6.49 31.20
N ALA A 79 14.91 -7.69 31.51
CA ALA A 79 14.87 -8.83 30.60
C ALA A 79 13.43 -9.23 30.26
N SER A 80 12.48 -9.08 31.19
CA SER A 80 11.05 -9.31 30.92
C SER A 80 10.49 -8.29 29.92
N PHE A 81 10.93 -7.03 29.98
CA PHE A 81 10.57 -6.02 28.97
C PHE A 81 11.15 -6.38 27.60
N GLU A 82 12.40 -6.81 27.52
CA GLU A 82 13.03 -7.21 26.25
C GLU A 82 12.36 -8.46 25.65
N ASN A 83 12.12 -9.48 26.47
CA ASN A 83 11.44 -10.71 26.05
C ASN A 83 10.01 -10.45 25.56
N ALA A 84 9.34 -9.44 26.12
CA ALA A 84 8.01 -9.01 25.69
C ALA A 84 8.04 -8.00 24.51
N GLY A 85 9.22 -7.59 24.04
CA GLY A 85 9.38 -6.63 22.95
C GLY A 85 9.11 -5.16 23.35
N TYR A 86 9.06 -4.86 24.64
CA TYR A 86 8.82 -3.51 25.18
C TYR A 86 10.11 -2.72 25.44
N ALA A 87 11.27 -3.38 25.40
CA ALA A 87 12.57 -2.76 25.44
C ALA A 87 13.49 -3.37 24.37
N THR A 88 14.51 -2.61 23.98
CA THR A 88 15.54 -3.03 23.02
C THR A 88 16.93 -2.63 23.52
N SER A 89 17.86 -3.57 23.35
CA SER A 89 19.31 -3.39 23.53
C SER A 89 20.02 -2.96 22.25
N GLU A 90 19.36 -3.00 21.10
CA GLU A 90 20.03 -2.67 19.84
C GLU A 90 20.16 -1.15 19.72
N PRO A 91 21.32 -0.58 19.31
CA PRO A 91 21.34 0.81 18.84
C PRO A 91 20.25 0.97 17.77
N LEU A 92 19.64 2.16 17.64
CA LEU A 92 18.71 2.45 16.54
C LEU A 92 19.52 2.24 15.25
N GLY A 93 19.47 1.03 14.72
CA GLY A 93 20.51 0.47 13.88
C GLY A 93 19.85 -0.15 12.67
N ALA A 94 20.33 0.25 11.50
CA ALA A 94 19.94 -0.25 10.17
C ALA A 94 18.41 -0.36 9.99
N GLY A 95 17.80 0.61 9.32
CA GLY A 95 16.36 0.55 8.98
C GLY A 95 15.97 -0.78 8.33
N VAL A 96 14.71 -1.15 8.40
CA VAL A 96 14.24 -2.52 8.09
C VAL A 96 14.57 -2.95 6.65
N LEU A 97 14.78 -1.98 5.76
CA LEU A 97 15.15 -2.20 4.36
C LEU A 97 16.67 -2.18 4.12
N THR A 98 17.49 -2.23 5.16
CA THR A 98 18.95 -2.27 5.01
C THR A 98 19.39 -3.50 4.22
N GLY A 99 20.15 -3.26 3.14
CA GLY A 99 20.60 -4.30 2.22
C GLY A 99 19.53 -4.74 1.20
N TYR A 100 18.39 -4.06 1.13
CA TYR A 100 17.39 -4.21 0.07
C TYR A 100 17.55 -3.13 -1.00
N GLN A 101 17.30 -3.52 -2.24
CA GLN A 101 17.25 -2.61 -3.38
C GLN A 101 15.80 -2.36 -3.79
N VAL A 102 15.38 -1.09 -3.79
CA VAL A 102 14.03 -0.64 -4.17
C VAL A 102 14.12 0.13 -5.48
N LEU A 103 13.47 -0.40 -6.52
CA LEU A 103 13.43 0.18 -7.86
C LEU A 103 12.04 0.76 -8.13
N LEU A 104 11.95 2.07 -8.37
CA LEU A 104 10.69 2.78 -8.49
C LEU A 104 10.39 3.20 -9.93
N LEU A 105 9.12 3.15 -10.32
CA LEU A 105 8.65 3.73 -11.57
C LEU A 105 7.22 4.23 -11.49
N GLY A 106 6.89 5.25 -12.28
CA GLY A 106 5.53 5.79 -12.40
C GLY A 106 5.46 7.28 -12.09
N ASP A 107 4.35 7.69 -11.47
CA ASP A 107 4.04 9.06 -11.10
C ASP A 107 5.13 9.68 -10.20
N PRO A 108 5.68 10.85 -10.57
CA PRO A 108 6.79 11.45 -9.84
C PRO A 108 6.43 11.85 -8.41
N VAL A 109 5.18 12.23 -8.13
CA VAL A 109 4.76 12.64 -6.78
C VAL A 109 4.84 11.45 -5.82
N LEU A 110 4.34 10.28 -6.24
CA LEU A 110 4.46 9.05 -5.46
C LEU A 110 5.91 8.53 -5.39
N VAL A 111 6.60 8.52 -6.53
CA VAL A 111 7.98 8.00 -6.62
C VAL A 111 8.94 8.80 -5.73
N ASP A 112 8.85 10.13 -5.73
CA ASP A 112 9.73 10.98 -4.92
C ASP A 112 9.51 10.79 -3.42
N LEU A 113 8.25 10.64 -2.98
CA LEU A 113 7.93 10.37 -1.59
C LEU A 113 8.43 8.98 -1.15
N LEU A 114 8.16 7.95 -1.94
CA LEU A 114 8.64 6.59 -1.67
C LEU A 114 10.16 6.51 -1.64
N MET A 115 10.84 7.24 -2.53
CA MET A 115 12.29 7.31 -2.54
C MET A 115 12.85 7.85 -1.23
N ARG A 116 12.22 8.86 -0.63
CA ARG A 116 12.65 9.41 0.66
C ARG A 116 12.39 8.40 1.77
N CYS A 117 11.15 7.92 1.90
CA CYS A 117 10.79 6.97 2.96
C CYS A 117 11.60 5.67 2.92
N ALA A 118 11.86 5.12 1.73
CA ALA A 118 12.66 3.90 1.61
C ALA A 118 14.14 4.11 1.97
N ARG A 119 14.72 5.29 1.68
CA ARG A 119 16.08 5.63 2.11
C ARG A 119 16.16 5.83 3.61
N ASP A 120 15.15 6.44 4.21
CA ASP A 120 15.07 6.61 5.67
C ASP A 120 15.02 5.24 6.37
N GLU A 121 14.40 4.24 5.73
CA GLU A 121 14.41 2.83 6.15
C GLU A 121 15.66 2.03 5.72
N GLY A 122 16.69 2.70 5.18
CA GLY A 122 17.99 2.10 4.86
C GLY A 122 18.09 1.38 3.49
N ALA A 123 17.09 1.50 2.62
CA ALA A 123 17.12 0.88 1.30
C ALA A 123 18.09 1.56 0.33
N GLU A 124 18.66 0.78 -0.58
CA GLU A 124 19.28 1.29 -1.81
C GLU A 124 18.19 1.60 -2.84
N VAL A 125 17.93 2.89 -3.09
CA VAL A 125 16.79 3.30 -3.93
C VAL A 125 17.23 3.90 -5.26
N GLY A 126 16.62 3.44 -6.35
CA GLY A 126 16.78 4.01 -7.69
C GLY A 126 15.49 4.02 -8.50
N THR A 127 15.44 4.86 -9.54
CA THR A 127 14.35 4.87 -10.53
C THR A 127 14.68 3.94 -11.71
N ILE A 128 13.68 3.30 -12.29
CA ILE A 128 13.84 2.41 -13.44
C ILE A 128 12.78 2.68 -14.52
N THR A 129 13.11 2.38 -15.78
CA THR A 129 12.13 2.36 -16.87
C THR A 129 11.72 0.93 -17.19
N PRO A 130 10.49 0.67 -17.67
CA PRO A 130 10.03 -0.68 -18.01
C PRO A 130 11.03 -1.46 -18.90
N ASP A 131 11.58 -0.84 -19.94
CA ASP A 131 12.54 -1.48 -20.86
C ASP A 131 13.86 -1.93 -20.21
N ARG A 132 14.22 -1.32 -19.07
CA ARG A 132 15.46 -1.66 -18.35
C ARG A 132 15.25 -2.77 -17.33
N LEU A 133 14.00 -3.05 -16.96
CA LEU A 133 13.62 -4.01 -15.95
C LEU A 133 14.15 -5.43 -16.20
N PRO A 134 14.07 -6.00 -17.43
CA PRO A 134 14.59 -7.35 -17.68
C PRO A 134 16.11 -7.45 -17.48
N ARG A 135 16.84 -6.38 -17.78
CA ARG A 135 18.30 -6.34 -17.58
C ARG A 135 18.65 -6.24 -16.11
N THR A 136 17.90 -5.45 -15.34
CA THR A 136 18.11 -5.32 -13.90
C THR A 136 17.77 -6.61 -13.16
N ALA A 137 16.66 -7.26 -13.49
CA ALA A 137 16.27 -8.53 -12.89
C ALA A 137 17.34 -9.63 -13.07
N ARG A 138 17.99 -9.69 -14.24
CA ARG A 138 19.11 -10.61 -14.50
C ARG A 138 20.36 -10.30 -13.67
N ARG A 139 20.59 -9.04 -13.31
CA ARG A 139 21.77 -8.59 -12.53
C ARG A 139 21.61 -8.77 -11.03
N SER A 140 20.38 -8.77 -10.52
CA SER A 140 20.08 -8.94 -9.08
C SER A 140 20.51 -10.30 -8.50
N GLY A 141 20.97 -11.24 -9.34
CA GLY A 141 21.75 -12.39 -8.92
C GLY A 141 21.03 -13.37 -7.99
N GLY A 142 19.70 -13.34 -7.96
CA GLY A 142 18.90 -14.27 -7.15
C GLY A 142 18.80 -13.94 -5.66
N SER A 143 19.32 -12.79 -5.20
CA SER A 143 19.43 -12.49 -3.76
C SER A 143 18.09 -12.39 -3.01
N GLY A 144 16.97 -12.28 -3.72
CA GLY A 144 15.63 -12.13 -3.11
C GLY A 144 15.43 -10.79 -2.38
N ARG A 145 16.36 -9.84 -2.53
CA ARG A 145 16.39 -8.54 -1.84
C ARG A 145 16.13 -7.35 -2.77
N THR A 146 15.75 -7.61 -4.02
CA THR A 146 15.34 -6.56 -4.95
C THR A 146 13.82 -6.55 -5.07
N VAL A 147 13.22 -5.35 -5.00
CA VAL A 147 11.80 -5.12 -5.24
C VAL A 147 11.61 -4.01 -6.25
N VAL A 148 10.63 -4.17 -7.14
CA VAL A 148 10.21 -3.15 -8.09
C VAL A 148 8.84 -2.65 -7.70
N VAL A 149 8.70 -1.33 -7.56
CA VAL A 149 7.47 -0.67 -7.11
C VAL A 149 6.92 0.21 -8.22
N TRP A 150 5.79 -0.19 -8.79
CA TRP A 150 5.07 0.61 -9.80
C TRP A 150 4.07 1.53 -9.13
N CYS A 151 4.09 2.81 -9.49
CA CYS A 151 3.21 3.85 -8.97
C CYS A 151 2.45 4.53 -10.12
N LEU A 152 1.44 3.89 -10.70
CA LEU A 152 0.76 4.45 -11.87
C LEU A 152 -0.39 5.38 -11.45
N ASP A 153 -0.41 6.62 -11.94
CA ASP A 153 -1.54 7.55 -11.71
C ASP A 153 -2.66 7.39 -12.76
N GLY A 154 -2.85 6.19 -13.31
CA GLY A 154 -3.86 5.94 -14.33
C GLY A 154 -4.07 4.46 -14.63
N PRO A 155 -4.93 4.14 -15.61
CA PRO A 155 -5.19 2.77 -16.01
C PRO A 155 -3.91 2.10 -16.50
N VAL A 156 -3.82 0.80 -16.25
CA VAL A 156 -2.62 0.01 -16.52
C VAL A 156 -2.50 -0.28 -18.02
N PRO A 157 -1.36 0.04 -18.66
CA PRO A 157 -1.09 -0.37 -20.04
C PRO A 157 -1.20 -1.89 -20.25
N PRO A 158 -1.77 -2.37 -21.37
CA PRO A 158 -1.79 -3.78 -21.73
C PRO A 158 -0.38 -4.39 -21.70
N GLY A 159 -0.26 -5.63 -21.24
CA GLY A 159 1.01 -6.37 -21.18
C GLY A 159 1.95 -5.99 -20.04
N LEU A 160 1.86 -4.77 -19.48
CA LEU A 160 2.77 -4.30 -18.42
C LEU A 160 2.74 -5.20 -17.19
N TRP A 161 1.54 -5.62 -16.77
CA TRP A 161 1.36 -6.50 -15.61
C TRP A 161 1.75 -7.94 -15.87
N ASP A 162 1.60 -8.41 -17.11
CA ASP A 162 2.02 -9.77 -17.49
C ASP A 162 3.55 -9.91 -17.43
N GLU A 163 4.29 -8.85 -17.79
CA GLU A 163 5.74 -8.82 -17.63
C GLU A 163 6.16 -8.73 -16.16
N ALA A 164 5.48 -7.89 -15.38
CA ALA A 164 5.73 -7.74 -13.95
C ALA A 164 5.47 -9.04 -13.17
N ASP A 165 4.42 -9.80 -13.53
CA ASP A 165 4.06 -11.08 -12.90
C ASP A 165 5.14 -12.17 -13.11
N ARG A 166 6.09 -11.99 -14.05
CA ARG A 166 7.23 -12.92 -14.25
C ARG A 166 8.45 -12.60 -13.39
N LEU A 167 8.50 -11.43 -12.74
CA LEU A 167 9.65 -11.04 -11.92
C LEU A 167 9.93 -11.96 -10.72
N PRO A 168 8.93 -12.49 -9.99
CA PRO A 168 9.19 -13.37 -8.86
C PRO A 168 9.95 -14.65 -9.25
N GLY A 169 9.78 -15.14 -10.49
CA GLY A 169 10.58 -16.24 -11.05
C GLY A 169 12.07 -15.92 -11.24
N HIS A 170 12.47 -14.65 -11.10
CA HIS A 170 13.84 -14.15 -11.15
C HIS A 170 14.33 -13.64 -9.78
N SER A 171 13.66 -14.02 -8.69
CA SER A 171 13.93 -13.54 -7.32
C SER A 171 13.85 -12.02 -7.18
N VAL A 172 13.01 -11.37 -7.98
CA VAL A 172 12.70 -9.94 -7.85
C VAL A 172 11.24 -9.82 -7.43
N ALA A 173 11.04 -9.25 -6.24
CA ALA A 173 9.70 -8.97 -5.76
C ALA A 173 9.08 -7.79 -6.53
N TRP A 174 7.76 -7.68 -6.48
CA TRP A 174 7.07 -6.48 -6.94
C TRP A 174 5.98 -6.04 -5.98
N LEU A 175 5.74 -4.74 -5.99
CA LEU A 175 4.60 -4.08 -5.37
C LEU A 175 4.04 -3.07 -6.38
N ARG A 176 2.73 -2.88 -6.44
CA ARG A 176 2.12 -2.00 -7.46
C ARG A 176 0.98 -1.21 -6.87
N CYS A 177 0.88 0.04 -7.31
CA CYS A 177 -0.37 0.76 -7.28
C CYS A 177 -0.72 1.33 -8.64
N HIS A 178 -2.03 1.43 -8.89
CA HIS A 178 -2.57 2.07 -10.07
C HIS A 178 -3.88 2.78 -9.75
N ARG A 179 -4.24 3.80 -10.53
CA ARG A 179 -5.47 4.55 -10.34
C ARG A 179 -6.53 4.18 -11.37
N GLU A 180 -7.75 4.02 -10.89
CA GLU A 180 -8.97 3.88 -11.70
C GLU A 180 -9.99 4.90 -11.18
N GLY A 181 -10.21 5.98 -11.93
CA GLY A 181 -11.05 7.10 -11.49
C GLY A 181 -10.51 7.80 -10.24
N ASP A 182 -11.32 7.85 -9.18
CA ASP A 182 -10.98 8.44 -7.87
C ASP A 182 -10.37 7.42 -6.88
N THR A 183 -10.07 6.22 -7.37
CA THR A 183 -9.66 5.09 -6.55
C THR A 183 -8.26 4.64 -6.94
N ALA A 184 -7.34 4.65 -5.98
CA ALA A 184 -6.05 3.99 -6.11
C ALA A 184 -6.15 2.56 -5.55
N TRP A 185 -5.72 1.60 -6.35
CA TRP A 185 -5.58 0.20 -5.97
C TRP A 185 -4.13 -0.08 -5.64
N LEU A 186 -3.86 -0.72 -4.50
CA LEU A 186 -2.55 -1.26 -4.16
C LEU A 186 -2.69 -2.77 -4.17
N GLU A 187 -2.06 -3.42 -5.15
CA GLU A 187 -2.13 -4.87 -5.31
C GLU A 187 -1.25 -5.57 -4.27
N PRO A 188 -1.58 -6.84 -3.89
CA PRO A 188 -0.74 -7.60 -2.98
C PRO A 188 0.71 -7.69 -3.47
N LEU A 189 1.66 -7.63 -2.54
CA LEU A 189 3.08 -7.82 -2.86
C LEU A 189 3.31 -9.27 -3.34
N ALA A 190 4.04 -9.46 -4.44
CA ALA A 190 4.49 -10.79 -4.85
C ALA A 190 6.00 -10.88 -4.80
N ALA A 191 6.50 -11.89 -4.08
CA ALA A 191 7.93 -12.18 -3.96
C ALA A 191 8.28 -13.58 -4.48
N THR A 192 7.30 -14.47 -4.56
CA THR A 192 7.45 -15.82 -5.13
C THR A 192 6.42 -16.07 -6.22
N THR A 193 6.62 -17.13 -7.01
CA THR A 193 5.70 -17.53 -8.08
C THR A 193 4.32 -17.97 -7.58
N ASP A 194 4.21 -18.35 -6.29
CA ASP A 194 2.96 -18.78 -5.65
C ASP A 194 2.17 -17.60 -5.05
N ASP A 195 2.68 -16.38 -5.20
CA ASP A 195 2.00 -15.20 -4.70
C ASP A 195 0.86 -14.73 -5.63
N VAL A 196 0.00 -13.86 -5.10
CA VAL A 196 -1.14 -13.34 -5.86
C VAL A 196 -0.62 -12.45 -6.99
N THR A 197 -0.97 -12.79 -8.23
CA THR A 197 -0.65 -12.01 -9.42
C THR A 197 -1.71 -10.96 -9.71
N SER A 198 -1.40 -9.99 -10.58
CA SER A 198 -2.43 -9.05 -11.02
C SER A 198 -3.53 -9.74 -11.81
N ALA A 199 -3.20 -10.79 -12.57
CA ALA A 199 -4.20 -11.64 -13.22
C ALA A 199 -5.21 -12.22 -12.21
N HIS A 200 -4.74 -12.71 -11.05
CA HIS A 200 -5.63 -13.18 -9.97
C HIS A 200 -6.52 -12.05 -9.44
N VAL A 201 -5.97 -10.86 -9.21
CA VAL A 201 -6.73 -9.68 -8.74
C VAL A 201 -7.81 -9.31 -9.76
N ARG A 202 -7.46 -9.22 -11.05
CA ARG A 202 -8.41 -8.89 -12.13
C ARG A 202 -9.53 -9.92 -12.24
N LEU A 203 -9.21 -11.22 -12.22
CA LEU A 203 -10.21 -12.30 -12.26
C LEU A 203 -11.16 -12.23 -11.06
N ARG A 204 -10.64 -12.03 -9.85
CA ARG A 204 -11.46 -11.89 -8.63
C ARG A 204 -12.36 -10.65 -8.70
N ARG A 205 -11.86 -9.55 -9.24
CA ARG A 205 -12.64 -8.31 -9.43
C ARG A 205 -13.74 -8.47 -10.48
N LEU A 206 -13.48 -9.16 -11.59
CA LEU A 206 -14.49 -9.51 -12.59
C LEU A 206 -15.58 -10.41 -11.99
N ALA A 207 -15.19 -11.42 -11.22
CA ALA A 207 -16.14 -12.31 -10.55
C ALA A 207 -17.00 -11.61 -9.48
N ALA A 208 -16.51 -10.51 -8.90
CA ALA A 208 -17.19 -9.78 -7.83
C ALA A 208 -18.10 -8.63 -8.33
N THR A 209 -18.14 -8.35 -9.63
CA THR A 209 -18.95 -7.25 -10.19
C THR A 209 -20.09 -7.79 -11.06
N ALA A 210 -21.25 -7.13 -11.01
CA ALA A 210 -22.33 -7.40 -11.96
C ALA A 210 -21.98 -6.90 -13.38
N ALA A 211 -21.18 -5.85 -13.49
CA ALA A 211 -20.77 -5.20 -14.74
C ALA A 211 -19.42 -5.74 -15.25
N HIS A 212 -19.29 -7.07 -15.34
CA HIS A 212 -18.02 -7.73 -15.64
C HIS A 212 -17.62 -7.57 -17.11
N HIS A 213 -18.58 -7.48 -18.04
CA HIS A 213 -18.30 -7.18 -19.44
C HIS A 213 -17.78 -5.75 -19.62
N GLU A 214 -18.39 -4.77 -18.94
CA GLU A 214 -18.01 -3.37 -18.98
C GLU A 214 -16.66 -3.15 -18.30
N LEU A 215 -16.39 -3.80 -17.16
CA LEU A 215 -15.09 -3.72 -16.49
C LEU A 215 -13.98 -4.36 -17.35
N GLY A 216 -14.28 -5.49 -17.99
CA GLY A 216 -13.35 -6.12 -18.94
C GLY A 216 -13.07 -5.21 -20.15
N ALA A 217 -14.11 -4.59 -20.72
CA ALA A 217 -13.97 -3.61 -21.78
C ALA A 217 -13.14 -2.41 -21.34
N TYR A 218 -13.41 -1.83 -20.16
CA TYR A 218 -12.64 -0.71 -19.59
C TYR A 218 -11.14 -1.00 -19.49
N TRP A 219 -10.73 -2.20 -19.07
CA TRP A 219 -9.31 -2.57 -19.03
C TRP A 219 -8.70 -2.86 -20.41
N ALA A 220 -9.51 -3.31 -21.38
CA ALA A 220 -9.06 -3.60 -22.74
C ALA A 220 -8.95 -2.32 -23.60
N THR A 221 -9.91 -1.42 -23.46
CA THR A 221 -9.94 -0.14 -24.15
C THR A 221 -9.24 0.88 -23.25
N LEU A 222 -7.92 1.02 -23.40
CA LEU A 222 -7.19 2.14 -22.81
C LEU A 222 -7.89 3.45 -23.19
N SER A 223 -8.72 3.99 -22.30
CA SER A 223 -9.20 5.35 -22.43
C SER A 223 -8.36 6.23 -21.53
N ALA A 224 -7.41 6.91 -22.16
CA ALA A 224 -6.76 8.10 -21.62
C ALA A 224 -7.73 9.30 -21.52
N GLU A 225 -9.02 9.11 -21.84
CA GLU A 225 -10.02 10.16 -21.75
C GLU A 225 -10.40 10.41 -20.29
N GLY A 226 -9.87 11.54 -19.80
CA GLY A 226 -10.18 12.12 -18.50
C GLY A 226 -9.55 11.35 -17.35
N PRO A 227 -8.22 11.42 -17.13
CA PRO A 227 -7.71 11.08 -15.82
C PRO A 227 -8.43 12.03 -14.88
N GLY A 228 -9.37 11.51 -14.08
CA GLY A 228 -9.87 12.25 -12.92
C GLY A 228 -8.66 12.81 -12.17
N SER A 229 -8.84 13.89 -11.40
CA SER A 229 -7.73 14.51 -10.67
C SER A 229 -6.76 13.48 -10.09
N GLY A 230 -5.49 13.58 -10.47
CA GLY A 230 -4.44 12.73 -9.92
C GLY A 230 -4.32 12.90 -8.41
N HIS A 231 -3.34 12.22 -7.82
CA HIS A 231 -3.08 12.33 -6.41
C HIS A 231 -2.87 13.79 -5.96
N SER A 232 -3.62 14.21 -4.93
CA SER A 232 -3.22 15.34 -4.09
C SER A 232 -2.02 14.95 -3.23
N THR A 233 -1.27 15.91 -2.70
CA THR A 233 -0.16 15.67 -1.76
C THR A 233 -0.57 14.76 -0.60
N ALA A 234 -1.76 14.98 -0.02
CA ALA A 234 -2.25 14.17 1.09
C ALA A 234 -2.54 12.71 0.66
N SER A 235 -3.20 12.53 -0.49
CA SER A 235 -3.49 11.19 -1.01
C SER A 235 -2.23 10.45 -1.48
N ALA A 236 -1.23 11.17 -1.98
CA ALA A 236 0.08 10.62 -2.34
C ALA A 236 0.82 10.16 -1.10
N ALA A 237 0.88 10.97 -0.04
CA ALA A 237 1.50 10.61 1.22
C ALA A 237 0.84 9.39 1.87
N LEU A 238 -0.50 9.32 1.88
CA LEU A 238 -1.23 8.14 2.36
C LEU A 238 -0.88 6.89 1.55
N THR A 239 -0.90 7.00 0.22
CA THR A 239 -0.61 5.87 -0.69
C THR A 239 0.84 5.40 -0.52
N ALA A 240 1.80 6.32 -0.44
CA ALA A 240 3.20 6.02 -0.20
C ALA A 240 3.42 5.34 1.17
N GLY A 241 2.77 5.83 2.23
CA GLY A 241 2.83 5.22 3.56
C GLY A 241 2.30 3.78 3.58
N LEU A 242 1.20 3.52 2.88
CA LEU A 242 0.65 2.17 2.73
C LEU A 242 1.58 1.25 1.94
N LEU A 243 2.18 1.72 0.85
CA LEU A 243 3.17 0.95 0.09
C LEU A 243 4.42 0.65 0.95
N MET A 244 4.89 1.62 1.73
CA MET A 244 6.00 1.42 2.69
C MET A 244 5.65 0.40 3.78
N GLU A 245 4.43 0.42 4.31
CA GLU A 245 3.96 -0.61 5.25
C GLU A 245 4.12 -2.02 4.66
N ASP A 246 3.74 -2.20 3.40
CA ASP A 246 3.82 -3.51 2.73
C ASP A 246 5.27 -3.91 2.40
N LEU A 247 6.14 -2.94 2.07
CA LEU A 247 7.58 -3.16 1.87
C LEU A 247 8.30 -3.58 3.16
N VAL A 248 8.05 -2.85 4.25
CA VAL A 248 8.63 -3.12 5.58
C VAL A 248 8.16 -4.46 6.11
N ALA A 249 6.87 -4.78 5.95
CA ALA A 249 6.32 -6.09 6.30
C ALA A 249 7.02 -7.21 5.52
N TRP A 250 7.17 -7.06 4.21
CA TRP A 250 7.86 -8.04 3.38
C TRP A 250 9.33 -8.24 3.78
N ALA A 251 10.07 -7.16 3.99
CA ALA A 251 11.48 -7.23 4.42
C ALA A 251 11.63 -7.87 5.81
N SER A 252 10.65 -7.66 6.69
CA SER A 252 10.57 -8.32 8.01
C SER A 252 10.15 -9.80 7.94
N GLY A 253 9.86 -10.33 6.75
CA GLY A 253 9.40 -11.72 6.56
C GLY A 253 7.89 -11.93 6.81
N ASP A 254 7.13 -10.87 7.10
CA ASP A 254 5.68 -10.94 7.22
C ASP A 254 5.05 -11.22 5.84
N ARG A 255 4.16 -12.22 5.80
CA ARG A 255 3.45 -12.65 4.61
C ARG A 255 2.13 -11.92 4.40
N SER A 256 1.68 -11.11 5.37
CA SER A 256 0.39 -10.43 5.35
C SER A 256 0.24 -9.44 4.18
N ALA A 257 1.35 -8.85 3.71
CA ALA A 257 1.38 -7.99 2.52
C ALA A 257 1.08 -8.77 1.22
N ARG A 258 1.34 -10.09 1.20
CA ARG A 258 1.26 -10.92 -0.02
C ARG A 258 -0.14 -11.39 -0.39
N ARG A 259 -1.14 -11.07 0.44
CA ARG A 259 -2.54 -11.47 0.28
C ARG A 259 -3.51 -10.30 0.49
N ARG A 260 -3.01 -9.06 0.50
CA ARG A 260 -3.77 -7.87 0.89
C ARG A 260 -3.92 -6.93 -0.29
N LEU A 261 -5.13 -6.81 -0.83
CA LEU A 261 -5.49 -5.77 -1.78
C LEU A 261 -6.01 -4.56 -0.99
N ARG A 262 -5.49 -3.37 -1.27
CA ARG A 262 -6.04 -2.14 -0.70
C ARG A 262 -6.71 -1.30 -1.76
N ARG A 263 -7.84 -0.73 -1.38
CA ARG A 263 -8.56 0.26 -2.17
C ARG A 263 -8.58 1.57 -1.39
N VAL A 264 -7.96 2.59 -1.95
CA VAL A 264 -7.83 3.94 -1.39
C VAL A 264 -8.70 4.88 -2.22
N ARG A 265 -9.71 5.50 -1.61
CA ARG A 265 -10.42 6.61 -2.25
C ARG A 265 -9.61 7.89 -2.06
N ILE A 266 -9.07 8.44 -3.14
CA ILE A 266 -8.05 9.51 -3.06
C ILE A 266 -8.63 10.86 -2.60
N ARG A 267 -9.94 11.08 -2.78
CA ARG A 267 -10.63 12.30 -2.34
C ARG A 267 -11.04 12.27 -0.87
N GLY A 268 -11.56 11.13 -0.41
CA GLY A 268 -12.00 10.95 0.98
C GLY A 268 -10.93 10.39 1.91
N LEU A 269 -9.77 9.99 1.37
CA LEU A 269 -8.68 9.33 2.11
C LEU A 269 -9.13 8.07 2.88
N THR A 270 -10.20 7.42 2.42
CA THR A 270 -10.72 6.19 3.03
C THR A 270 -9.98 4.99 2.46
N VAL A 271 -9.51 4.11 3.34
CA VAL A 271 -8.81 2.87 2.97
C VAL A 271 -9.68 1.67 3.31
N SER A 272 -9.84 0.76 2.36
CA SER A 272 -10.44 -0.56 2.61
C SER A 272 -9.44 -1.64 2.23
N ARG A 273 -9.42 -2.72 3.02
CA ARG A 273 -8.50 -3.85 2.87
C ARG A 273 -9.30 -5.10 2.54
N HIS A 274 -8.86 -5.84 1.54
CA HIS A 274 -9.54 -7.03 1.04
C HIS A 274 -8.53 -8.18 0.96
N PRO A 275 -8.77 -9.32 1.61
CA PRO A 275 -7.94 -10.49 1.40
C PRO A 275 -8.15 -11.02 -0.02
N VAL A 276 -7.07 -11.37 -0.71
CA VAL A 276 -7.12 -11.96 -2.05
C VAL A 276 -6.40 -13.29 -2.04
N LEU A 277 -7.07 -14.30 -2.57
CA LEU A 277 -6.50 -15.63 -2.79
C LEU A 277 -6.13 -15.80 -4.26
N PRO A 278 -5.04 -16.54 -4.56
CA PRO A 278 -4.77 -16.99 -5.92
C PRO A 278 -6.01 -17.62 -6.55
N VAL A 279 -6.16 -17.46 -7.86
CA VAL A 279 -7.21 -18.16 -8.61
C VAL A 279 -6.56 -19.43 -9.16
N PRO A 280 -7.02 -20.62 -8.77
CA PRO A 280 -6.50 -21.87 -9.33
C PRO A 280 -6.62 -21.87 -10.84
N GLU A 281 -5.71 -22.54 -11.53
CA GLU A 281 -5.88 -22.82 -12.95
C GLU A 281 -7.15 -23.67 -13.12
N VAL A 282 -8.14 -23.13 -13.82
CA VAL A 282 -9.39 -23.83 -14.10
C VAL A 282 -9.30 -24.36 -15.52
N ALA A 283 -9.64 -25.64 -15.72
CA ALA A 283 -9.74 -26.20 -17.06
C ALA A 283 -10.69 -25.34 -17.91
N PRO A 284 -10.34 -25.04 -19.18
CA PRO A 284 -11.23 -24.30 -20.05
C PRO A 284 -12.59 -25.01 -20.10
N TYR A 285 -13.67 -24.23 -20.00
CA TYR A 285 -15.01 -24.78 -20.20
C TYR A 285 -15.05 -25.47 -21.57
N PRO A 286 -15.60 -26.70 -21.68
CA PRO A 286 -15.78 -27.34 -22.96
C PRO A 286 -16.59 -26.38 -23.83
N THR A 287 -15.93 -25.84 -24.86
CA THR A 287 -16.63 -25.02 -25.85
C THR A 287 -17.67 -25.94 -26.46
N SER A 288 -18.95 -25.61 -26.29
CA SER A 288 -20.01 -26.36 -26.94
C SER A 288 -19.67 -26.36 -28.43
N ALA A 289 -19.32 -27.54 -28.97
CA ALA A 289 -19.02 -27.66 -30.38
C ALA A 289 -20.17 -27.01 -31.15
N PRO A 290 -19.89 -26.20 -32.19
CA PRO A 290 -20.96 -25.67 -33.01
C PRO A 290 -21.81 -26.87 -33.42
N ALA A 291 -23.08 -26.85 -33.04
CA ALA A 291 -24.01 -27.92 -33.35
C ALA A 291 -23.85 -28.20 -34.84
N SER A 292 -23.32 -29.38 -35.17
CA SER A 292 -23.11 -29.78 -36.55
C SER A 292 -24.45 -29.58 -37.24
N ALA A 293 -24.50 -28.65 -38.18
CA ALA A 293 -25.72 -28.38 -38.92
C ALA A 293 -26.29 -29.73 -39.40
N PRO A 294 -27.60 -29.98 -39.21
CA PRO A 294 -28.18 -31.23 -39.66
C PRO A 294 -27.83 -31.41 -41.15
N PRO A 295 -27.45 -32.62 -41.58
CA PRO A 295 -27.10 -32.86 -42.98
C PRO A 295 -28.28 -32.41 -43.84
N VAL A 296 -28.00 -31.43 -44.70
CA VAL A 296 -28.92 -31.04 -45.77
C VAL A 296 -29.21 -32.31 -46.56
N PRO A 297 -30.47 -32.78 -46.63
CA PRO A 297 -30.80 -33.89 -47.50
C PRO A 297 -30.57 -33.44 -48.94
N THR A 298 -29.50 -33.93 -49.55
CA THR A 298 -29.41 -34.03 -50.99
C THR A 298 -30.46 -35.03 -51.44
N ASP A 299 -31.46 -34.56 -52.17
CA ASP A 299 -32.20 -35.44 -53.08
C ASP A 299 -32.34 -34.75 -54.46
N PRO A 300 -32.24 -35.52 -55.55
CA PRO A 300 -31.98 -35.03 -56.89
C PRO A 300 -33.25 -34.58 -57.60
N ALA A 301 -33.04 -33.77 -58.63
CA ALA A 301 -34.05 -33.15 -59.47
C ALA A 301 -35.17 -34.08 -59.97
N SER A 302 -36.42 -33.62 -59.85
CA SER A 302 -37.37 -33.35 -60.95
C SER A 302 -38.81 -33.79 -60.63
N ALA A 303 -39.73 -32.84 -60.52
CA ALA A 303 -41.04 -32.85 -61.20
C ALA A 303 -41.85 -31.57 -60.87
N GLU A 304 -42.60 -31.14 -61.89
CA GLU A 304 -43.30 -29.88 -62.14
C GLU A 304 -44.34 -29.35 -61.12
N PRO A 305 -44.75 -28.07 -61.27
CA PRO A 305 -45.66 -27.36 -60.38
C PRO A 305 -47.14 -27.43 -60.83
N PRO A 306 -48.10 -27.12 -59.94
CA PRO A 306 -49.36 -26.54 -60.39
C PRO A 306 -49.53 -25.09 -59.94
N ARG A 307 -50.11 -24.34 -60.87
CA ARG A 307 -50.57 -22.95 -60.80
C ARG A 307 -51.80 -22.78 -59.90
N ASN A 308 -52.03 -21.52 -59.53
CA ASN A 308 -53.23 -20.88 -58.93
C ASN A 308 -53.20 -20.71 -57.41
N ALA A 309 -53.77 -19.66 -56.83
CA ALA A 309 -54.14 -18.31 -57.25
C ALA A 309 -54.53 -17.59 -55.93
N SER A 310 -54.52 -16.27 -55.98
CA SER A 310 -55.23 -15.36 -55.07
C SER A 310 -54.60 -15.04 -53.70
N ALA A 311 -54.17 -13.78 -53.61
CA ALA A 311 -54.04 -13.00 -52.39
C ALA A 311 -55.40 -12.87 -51.66
N PRO A 312 -55.41 -12.42 -50.38
CA PRO A 312 -55.57 -10.98 -50.19
C PRO A 312 -54.77 -10.34 -49.04
N ALA A 313 -54.44 -9.06 -49.27
CA ALA A 313 -54.39 -7.89 -48.38
C ALA A 313 -54.15 -8.04 -46.85
N MET A 314 -53.02 -7.45 -46.40
CA MET A 314 -52.85 -6.37 -45.39
C MET A 314 -54.03 -6.08 -44.42
N PRO A 315 -53.73 -5.77 -43.13
CA PRO A 315 -53.35 -4.40 -42.80
C PRO A 315 -52.19 -4.22 -41.81
N THR A 316 -51.51 -3.09 -42.02
CA THR A 316 -50.59 -2.33 -41.17
C THR A 316 -51.09 -2.05 -39.76
N ALA A 317 -50.17 -2.04 -38.79
CA ALA A 317 -50.32 -1.41 -37.48
C ALA A 317 -49.03 -0.61 -37.12
N PRO A 318 -49.13 0.42 -36.26
CA PRO A 318 -48.50 1.71 -36.51
C PRO A 318 -47.18 1.98 -35.78
N GLU A 319 -46.55 3.07 -36.25
CA GLU A 319 -45.36 3.76 -35.75
C GLU A 319 -45.38 4.05 -34.24
N SER A 320 -44.27 3.73 -33.57
CA SER A 320 -43.94 4.23 -32.24
C SER A 320 -43.17 5.55 -32.36
N GLY A 321 -43.82 6.65 -31.95
CA GLY A 321 -43.21 7.96 -31.79
C GLY A 321 -42.31 8.07 -30.54
N PRO A 322 -41.56 9.18 -30.42
CA PRO A 322 -40.46 9.34 -29.46
C PRO A 322 -40.92 9.73 -28.05
N ILE A 323 -40.30 9.12 -27.04
CA ILE A 323 -40.51 9.41 -25.61
C ILE A 323 -39.69 10.65 -25.22
N THR A 324 -40.37 11.66 -24.65
CA THR A 324 -39.77 12.83 -23.99
C THR A 324 -39.77 12.57 -22.47
N PRO A 325 -38.75 12.99 -21.70
CA PRO A 325 -38.70 12.74 -20.26
C PRO A 325 -39.43 13.84 -19.45
N GLU A 326 -40.41 13.45 -18.65
CA GLU A 326 -41.00 14.31 -17.62
C GLU A 326 -40.23 14.22 -16.30
N SER A 327 -40.08 15.40 -15.69
CA SER A 327 -39.43 15.64 -14.41
C SER A 327 -40.41 15.35 -13.26
N GLY A 328 -39.98 14.54 -12.28
CA GLY A 328 -40.72 14.29 -11.04
C GLY A 328 -39.81 14.45 -9.82
N THR A 329 -40.08 15.48 -9.03
CA THR A 329 -39.46 15.78 -7.72
C THR A 329 -39.93 14.79 -6.64
N PRO A 330 -39.10 14.42 -5.64
CA PRO A 330 -39.42 13.33 -4.71
C PRO A 330 -40.20 13.79 -3.47
N GLY A 331 -41.20 13.00 -3.07
CA GLY A 331 -41.90 13.10 -1.79
C GLY A 331 -41.24 12.26 -0.67
N PRO A 332 -41.51 12.57 0.61
CA PRO A 332 -40.75 12.08 1.75
C PRO A 332 -41.18 10.68 2.22
N ILE A 333 -40.20 9.88 2.66
CA ILE A 333 -40.40 8.55 3.23
C ILE A 333 -40.40 8.69 4.77
N THR A 334 -41.52 8.38 5.41
CA THR A 334 -41.65 8.11 6.85
C THR A 334 -41.21 6.67 7.17
N PRO A 335 -40.58 6.42 8.34
CA PRO A 335 -40.12 5.08 8.72
C PRO A 335 -41.23 4.25 9.39
N GLU A 336 -41.34 2.98 8.99
CA GLU A 336 -42.18 1.98 9.62
C GLU A 336 -41.59 1.47 10.94
N SER A 337 -42.50 1.29 11.91
CA SER A 337 -42.28 0.71 13.22
C SER A 337 -42.46 -0.81 13.17
N GLY A 338 -41.62 -1.55 13.90
CA GLY A 338 -41.69 -3.01 13.99
C GLY A 338 -41.08 -3.57 15.27
N THR A 339 -41.87 -3.47 16.35
CA THR A 339 -42.08 -4.39 17.48
C THR A 339 -40.92 -5.06 18.24
N ALA A 340 -40.95 -4.79 19.54
CA ALA A 340 -40.20 -5.31 20.68
C ALA A 340 -40.26 -6.82 20.92
N VAL A 341 -39.17 -7.36 21.52
CA VAL A 341 -39.22 -8.33 22.64
C VAL A 341 -38.07 -8.03 23.62
N SER A 342 -38.43 -7.79 24.89
CA SER A 342 -37.57 -7.88 26.09
C SER A 342 -38.36 -8.72 27.11
N PRO A 343 -37.70 -9.48 28.00
CA PRO A 343 -37.45 -9.02 29.39
C PRO A 343 -36.07 -9.55 29.92
N ALA A 344 -35.48 -9.20 31.07
CA ALA A 344 -35.88 -8.59 32.34
C ALA A 344 -34.62 -7.86 32.92
N ARG A 345 -34.72 -6.61 33.40
CA ARG A 345 -34.88 -6.18 34.82
C ARG A 345 -33.96 -6.88 35.84
N GLU A 346 -32.93 -6.15 36.27
CA GLU A 346 -32.60 -6.05 37.70
C GLU A 346 -32.20 -4.61 38.05
N SER A 347 -32.55 -4.24 39.28
CA SER A 347 -32.83 -2.89 39.76
C SER A 347 -31.71 -2.41 40.68
N GLY A 348 -31.35 -1.13 40.63
CA GLY A 348 -30.44 -0.51 41.59
C GLY A 348 -30.33 1.00 41.44
N THR A 349 -31.18 1.73 42.17
CA THR A 349 -31.20 3.20 42.32
C THR A 349 -30.00 3.72 43.14
N PRO A 350 -29.50 4.96 42.91
CA PRO A 350 -28.16 5.42 43.33
C PRO A 350 -28.17 6.21 44.66
N PRO A 351 -27.00 6.49 45.27
CA PRO A 351 -26.86 7.50 46.31
C PRO A 351 -26.47 8.89 45.76
N PRO A 352 -26.71 9.96 46.55
CA PRO A 352 -26.85 11.32 46.05
C PRO A 352 -25.55 12.12 45.93
N ALA A 353 -25.64 13.19 45.15
CA ALA A 353 -24.66 14.25 44.97
C ALA A 353 -24.33 14.96 46.29
N SER A 354 -23.04 15.16 46.54
CA SER A 354 -22.54 16.16 47.50
C SER A 354 -21.90 17.31 46.73
N ALA A 355 -22.49 18.50 46.94
CA ALA A 355 -21.94 19.78 46.59
C ALA A 355 -20.69 20.08 47.41
N ALA A 356 -19.65 20.58 46.76
CA ALA A 356 -18.55 21.27 47.43
C ALA A 356 -18.00 22.36 46.49
N SER A 357 -18.37 23.59 46.84
CA SER A 357 -17.58 24.81 46.83
C SER A 357 -16.67 25.11 45.64
N GLU A 358 -17.24 25.96 44.79
CA GLU A 358 -16.60 26.95 43.95
C GLU A 358 -15.77 27.94 44.79
N SER A 359 -14.46 27.98 44.59
CA SER A 359 -13.62 29.16 44.89
C SER A 359 -12.27 29.03 44.18
N ASP A 360 -11.79 30.16 43.64
CA ASP A 360 -10.50 30.40 42.99
C ASP A 360 -10.24 29.80 41.59
N ARG A 361 -10.67 30.54 40.56
CA ARG A 361 -9.97 30.61 39.27
C ARG A 361 -9.64 32.08 38.93
N PRO A 362 -8.37 32.43 38.71
CA PRO A 362 -8.00 33.75 38.21
C PRO A 362 -8.36 33.90 36.72
N ALA A 363 -8.80 35.10 36.36
CA ALA A 363 -9.25 35.50 35.02
C ALA A 363 -8.14 35.37 33.95
N PRO A 364 -8.47 34.96 32.71
CA PRO A 364 -7.54 35.09 31.59
C PRO A 364 -7.46 36.54 31.12
N ALA A 365 -6.23 37.04 31.00
CA ALA A 365 -5.90 38.35 30.45
C ALA A 365 -6.38 38.47 28.99
N SER A 366 -7.07 39.58 28.72
CA SER A 366 -7.52 40.00 27.40
C SER A 366 -6.31 40.43 26.57
N ILE A 367 -6.05 39.75 25.45
CA ILE A 367 -5.08 40.18 24.43
C ILE A 367 -5.89 40.76 23.27
N ALA A 368 -5.70 42.05 23.02
CA ALA A 368 -6.26 42.78 21.89
C ALA A 368 -5.61 42.32 20.56
N PRO A 369 -6.33 42.41 19.42
CA PRO A 369 -5.76 42.09 18.12
C PRO A 369 -4.80 43.20 17.65
N GLU A 370 -3.54 42.86 17.45
CA GLU A 370 -2.54 43.74 16.86
C GLU A 370 -2.65 43.74 15.33
N SER A 371 -2.54 44.95 14.79
CA SER A 371 -2.78 45.35 13.41
C SER A 371 -1.90 44.70 12.35
N ASP A 372 -2.55 44.54 11.20
CA ASP A 372 -2.04 44.29 9.87
C ASP A 372 -0.75 45.06 9.53
N LYS A 373 0.31 44.35 9.13
CA LYS A 373 1.52 44.92 8.53
C LYS A 373 1.82 44.19 7.22
N PRO A 374 1.95 44.89 6.09
CA PRO A 374 2.17 44.27 4.79
C PRO A 374 3.59 43.72 4.66
N VAL A 375 3.70 42.48 4.20
CA VAL A 375 4.96 41.80 3.84
C VAL A 375 5.46 42.34 2.48
N PRO A 376 6.74 42.71 2.33
CA PRO A 376 7.27 43.14 1.03
C PRO A 376 7.42 41.97 0.06
N ALA A 377 7.01 42.20 -1.19
CA ALA A 377 7.09 41.24 -2.28
C ALA A 377 8.55 40.87 -2.61
N VAL A 378 8.83 39.56 -2.68
CA VAL A 378 10.09 39.00 -3.18
C VAL A 378 10.04 38.94 -4.71
N PRO A 379 11.06 39.41 -5.44
CA PRO A 379 11.07 39.37 -6.90
C PRO A 379 11.30 37.95 -7.44
N VAL A 380 10.45 37.55 -8.37
CA VAL A 380 10.56 36.31 -9.16
C VAL A 380 11.64 36.49 -10.23
N PRO A 381 12.64 35.61 -10.36
CA PRO A 381 13.58 35.65 -11.48
C PRO A 381 12.93 35.12 -12.76
N ALA A 382 13.11 35.86 -13.86
CA ALA A 382 12.65 35.53 -15.21
C ALA A 382 13.35 34.26 -15.78
N PRO A 383 12.67 33.48 -16.64
CA PRO A 383 13.27 32.30 -17.26
C PRO A 383 14.27 32.67 -18.36
N ALA A 384 15.45 32.05 -18.31
CA ALA A 384 16.50 32.19 -19.32
C ALA A 384 16.10 31.54 -20.65
N SER A 385 16.27 32.31 -21.72
CA SER A 385 15.97 31.97 -23.11
C SER A 385 16.76 30.76 -23.62
N THR A 386 16.04 29.89 -24.31
CA THR A 386 16.53 28.80 -25.16
C THR A 386 17.42 29.36 -26.27
N THR A 387 18.67 28.87 -26.38
CA THR A 387 19.47 29.07 -27.60
C THR A 387 19.65 27.72 -28.30
N ARG A 388 19.10 27.68 -29.51
CA ARG A 388 19.14 26.64 -30.53
C ARG A 388 20.53 26.66 -31.18
N ALA A 389 21.22 25.51 -31.21
CA ALA A 389 22.42 25.34 -32.01
C ALA A 389 22.22 24.22 -33.04
N THR A 390 22.64 24.56 -34.25
CA THR A 390 22.36 23.96 -35.56
C THR A 390 23.21 22.72 -35.86
N ALA A 391 22.66 21.87 -36.72
CA ALA A 391 23.31 20.74 -37.36
C ALA A 391 24.53 21.15 -38.21
N SER A 392 25.54 20.28 -38.24
CA SER A 392 26.49 20.20 -39.36
C SER A 392 26.79 18.74 -39.67
N THR A 393 26.38 18.37 -40.87
CA THR A 393 26.67 17.14 -41.61
C THR A 393 28.09 17.21 -42.18
N VAL A 394 28.92 16.19 -41.98
CA VAL A 394 30.07 15.92 -42.86
C VAL A 394 30.18 14.42 -43.15
N THR A 395 30.24 14.15 -44.44
CA THR A 395 30.31 12.89 -45.17
C THR A 395 31.74 12.37 -45.29
N GLY A 396 31.97 11.04 -45.27
CA GLY A 396 33.11 10.43 -45.99
C GLY A 396 33.89 9.29 -45.30
N PRO A 397 34.01 8.07 -45.88
CA PRO A 397 34.67 6.86 -45.34
C PRO A 397 36.02 6.56 -46.06
N PRO A 398 36.60 5.32 -46.13
CA PRO A 398 36.61 4.11 -45.27
C PRO A 398 38.04 3.58 -44.93
N ARG A 399 38.18 2.58 -44.02
CA ARG A 399 38.86 1.26 -44.23
C ARG A 399 39.32 0.52 -42.95
N SER A 400 39.22 -0.81 -43.04
CA SER A 400 40.10 -1.87 -42.52
C SER A 400 39.83 -2.57 -41.18
N ARG A 401 39.23 -3.77 -41.29
CA ARG A 401 39.78 -5.12 -40.97
C ARG A 401 40.58 -5.32 -39.66
N ALA A 402 40.04 -6.12 -38.74
CA ALA A 402 40.70 -7.22 -38.00
C ALA A 402 39.60 -7.99 -37.22
N ALA A 403 39.24 -9.22 -37.62
CA ALA A 403 39.82 -10.50 -37.21
C ALA A 403 39.14 -11.10 -35.96
N VAL A 404 38.32 -12.12 -36.22
CA VAL A 404 37.65 -13.03 -35.30
C VAL A 404 38.61 -14.17 -34.92
N PRO A 405 38.66 -14.64 -33.66
CA PRO A 405 39.22 -15.95 -33.36
C PRO A 405 38.12 -17.01 -33.19
N ALA A 406 38.29 -18.13 -33.91
CA ALA A 406 37.53 -19.37 -33.77
C ALA A 406 38.07 -20.25 -32.62
N PRO A 407 37.27 -21.16 -32.05
CA PRO A 407 37.67 -22.04 -30.95
C PRO A 407 38.47 -23.28 -31.41
N ARG A 408 39.46 -23.68 -30.60
CA ARG A 408 40.29 -24.89 -30.78
C ARG A 408 39.54 -26.13 -30.31
N THR A 409 39.27 -27.06 -31.24
CA THR A 409 39.04 -28.47 -30.97
C THR A 409 40.37 -29.23 -30.99
N ALA A 410 40.67 -30.01 -29.95
CA ALA A 410 41.71 -31.02 -29.96
C ALA A 410 41.08 -32.35 -29.49
N GLY A 411 41.05 -33.33 -30.41
CA GLY A 411 40.62 -34.69 -30.11
C GLY A 411 41.76 -35.56 -29.59
N ARG A 412 41.40 -36.72 -29.01
CA ARG A 412 42.28 -37.89 -28.95
C ARG A 412 41.47 -39.18 -28.70
N ALA A 413 41.33 -39.99 -29.74
CA ALA A 413 41.19 -41.46 -29.67
C ALA A 413 42.58 -42.08 -29.35
N PRO A 414 42.80 -43.41 -29.16
CA PRO A 414 41.97 -44.54 -29.58
C PRO A 414 41.93 -45.79 -28.65
N ARG A 415 40.93 -46.67 -28.82
CA ARG A 415 41.07 -48.02 -29.37
C ARG A 415 39.71 -48.65 -29.59
#